data_AF-A0A2L2FNX1-F1
#
_entry.id   AF-A0A2L2FNX1-F1
#
_cell.length_a   1.000
_cell.length_b   1.000
_cell.length_c   1.000
_cell.angle_alpha   90.00
_cell.angle_beta   90.00
_cell.angle_gamma   90.00
#
_symmetry.space_group_name_H-M   'P 1'
#
loop_
_entity.id
_entity.type
_entity.pdbx_description
1 polymer ?
#
loop_
_entity_poly.entity_id
_entity_poly.type
_entity_poly.pdbx_seq_one_letter_code
_entity_poly.pdbx_strand_id
1 'polypeptide(L)' 'MQQNFLVRYLSLAPVLLFALLIATAVLLIEFNNFFPDLLFHPMP' A
#
# COMPACT_ATOMS: atom_id res chain seq x y z
N MET A 1 -13.53 -28.41 -9.54
CA MET A 1 -12.89 -27.20 -8.99
C MET A 1 -13.73 -25.99 -9.40
N GLN A 2 -14.45 -25.37 -8.47
CA GLN A 2 -15.23 -24.16 -8.75
C GLN A 2 -14.27 -23.03 -9.14
N GLN A 3 -14.34 -22.53 -10.38
CA GLN A 3 -13.48 -21.43 -10.83
C GLN A 3 -14.03 -20.11 -10.32
N ASN A 4 -13.26 -19.42 -9.47
CA ASN A 4 -13.65 -18.11 -8.93
C ASN A 4 -13.00 -16.99 -9.77
N PHE A 5 -13.67 -16.61 -10.86
CA PHE A 5 -13.15 -15.66 -11.85
C PHE A 5 -12.86 -14.27 -11.29
N LEU A 6 -13.60 -13.85 -10.25
CA LEU A 6 -13.36 -12.59 -9.57
C LEU A 6 -12.00 -12.57 -8.87
N VAL A 7 -11.69 -13.62 -8.11
CA VAL A 7 -10.38 -13.73 -7.43
C VAL A 7 -9.26 -13.76 -8.47
N ARG A 8 -9.43 -14.50 -9.57
CA ARG A 8 -8.46 -14.54 -10.66
C ARG A 8 -8.18 -13.15 -11.27
N TYR A 9 -9.22 -12.33 -11.45
CA TYR A 9 -9.07 -10.96 -11.92
C TYR A 9 -8.35 -10.08 -10.89
N LEU A 10 -8.73 -10.17 -9.62
CA LEU A 10 -8.08 -9.41 -8.53
C LEU A 10 -6.61 -9.80 -8.34
N SER A 11 -6.24 -11.03 -8.68
CA SER A 11 -4.85 -11.53 -8.64
C SER A 11 -4.01 -11.15 -9.87
N LEU A 12 -4.56 -10.44 -10.87
CA LEU A 12 -3.77 -9.95 -11.99
C LEU A 12 -2.70 -8.97 -11.49
N ALA A 13 -1.48 -9.08 -12.03
CA ALA A 13 -0.34 -8.23 -11.66
C ALA A 13 -0.66 -6.72 -11.58
N PRO A 14 -1.32 -6.08 -12.57
CA PRO A 14 -1.65 -4.65 -12.47
C PRO A 14 -2.66 -4.34 -11.36
N VAL A 15 -3.59 -5.24 -11.05
CA VAL A 15 -4.61 -5.05 -10.00
C VAL A 15 -3.98 -5.19 -8.61
N LEU A 16 -3.16 -6.21 -8.41
CA LEU A 16 -2.39 -6.37 -7.17
C LEU A 16 -1.40 -5.23 -6.96
N LEU A 17 -0.71 -4.79 -8.01
CA LEU A 17 0.21 -3.65 -7.92
C LEU A 17 -0.54 -2.38 -7.48
N PHE A 18 -1.71 -2.12 -8.06
CA PHE A 18 -2.53 -0.97 -7.65
C PHE A 18 -2.96 -1.06 -6.18
N ALA A 19 -3.41 -2.23 -5.72
CA ALA A 19 -3.78 -2.45 -4.32
C ALA A 19 -2.57 -2.25 -3.38
N LEU A 20 -1.39 -2.74 -3.74
CA LEU A 20 -0.16 -2.55 -2.99
C LEU A 20 0.24 -1.07 -2.91
N LEU A 21 0.14 -0.34 -4.03
CA LEU A 21 0.45 1.08 -4.08
C LEU A 21 -0.52 1.91 -3.24
N ILE A 22 -1.81 1.58 -3.23
CA ILE A 22 -2.78 2.20 -2.31
C ILE A 22 -2.38 1.94 -0.85
N ALA A 23 -2.10 0.69 -0.49
CA ALA A 23 -1.72 0.35 0.88
C ALA A 23 -0.43 1.10 1.31
N THR A 24 0.55 1.17 0.41
CA THR A 24 1.80 1.90 0.63
C THR A 24 1.57 3.40 0.76
N ALA A 25 0.72 3.97 -0.09
CA ALA A 25 0.40 5.39 -0.07
C ALA A 25 -0.30 5.78 1.23
N VAL A 26 -1.31 5.01 1.65
CA VAL A 26 -2.00 5.25 2.93
C VAL A 26 -1.02 5.18 4.10
N LEU A 27 -0.15 4.17 4.12
CA LEU A 27 0.87 4.04 5.16
C LEU A 27 1.76 5.28 5.23
N LEU A 28 2.28 5.75 4.09
CA LEU A 28 3.17 6.91 4.03
C LEU A 28 2.45 8.22 4.37
N ILE A 29 1.21 8.40 3.91
CA ILE A 29 0.40 9.59 4.17
C ILE A 29 0.09 9.69 5.67
N GLU A 30 -0.40 8.62 6.27
CA GLU A 30 -0.73 8.58 7.68
C GLU A 30 0.53 8.73 8.54
N PHE A 31 1.63 8.06 8.17
CA PHE A 31 2.91 8.24 8.86
C PHE A 31 3.38 9.70 8.86
N ASN A 32 3.32 10.38 7.71
CA ASN A 32 3.69 11.79 7.61
C ASN A 32 2.66 12.73 8.26
N ASN A 33 1.41 12.29 8.46
CA ASN A 33 0.39 13.02 9.23
C ASN A 33 0.68 12.95 10.73
N PHE A 34 1.04 11.78 11.26
CA PHE A 34 1.36 11.57 12.68
C PHE A 34 2.75 12.09 13.06
N PHE A 35 3.73 11.95 12.18
CA PHE A 35 5.12 12.37 12.38
C PHE A 35 5.56 13.30 11.24
N PRO A 36 5.05 14.55 11.22
CA PRO A 36 5.45 15.52 10.20
C PRO A 36 6.92 15.92 10.36
N ASP A 37 7.49 16.43 9.26
CA ASP A 37 8.79 17.11 9.22
C ASP A 37 10.01 16.28 9.65
N LEU A 38 9.97 14.97 9.39
CA LEU A 38 11.11 14.06 9.55
C LEU A 38 12.16 14.22 8.43
N LEU A 39 12.84 15.37 8.42
CA LEU A 39 13.97 15.61 7.50
C LEU A 39 15.19 14.71 7.83
N PHE A 40 15.37 14.38 9.11
CA PHE A 40 16.42 13.48 9.60
C PHE A 40 15.89 12.66 10.79
N HIS A 41 16.52 11.52 11.05
CA HIS A 41 16.21 10.73 12.23
C HIS A 41 16.74 11.44 13.49
N PRO A 42 15.94 11.62 14.55
CA PRO A 42 16.41 12.24 15.78
C PRO A 42 17.56 11.42 16.39
N MET A 43 18.69 12.07 16.63
CA MET A 43 19.83 11.46 17.32
C MET A 43 19.64 11.60 18.84
N PRO A 44 20.12 10.62 19.64
CA PRO A 44 20.08 10.68 21.09
C PRO A 44 20.99 11.77 21.67
#